data_AF-A0A9D9M8E8-F1
#
_entry.id   AF-A0A9D9M8E8-F1
#
_cell.length_a   1.000
_cell.length_b   1.000
_cell.length_c   1.000
_cell.angle_alpha   90.00
_cell.angle_beta   90.00
_cell.angle_gamma   90.00
#
_symmetry.space_group_name_H-M   'P 1'
#
loop_
_entity.id
_entity.type
_entity.pdbx_description
1 polymer ?
#
loop_
_entity_poly.entity_id
_entity_poly.type
_entity_poly.pdbx_seq_one_letter_code
_entity_poly.pdbx_strand_id
1 'polypeptide(L)'
;MKGNRAFTLIELLVVVLIIGILAAVALPQYQKAVLKARLSEMQTLVKSLADAQESYYLAHGEPATSFDDLDISFDSMTRATDIAASFGMADAYTKGDQFGLFINGWSDLSGAILFGSGYPYSGFIKWGHYPGTNIKPGKLYCAEFFSQTGLCEKFYNATLVETRGTEYYYEMP
;
A
#
# COMPACT_ATOMS: atom_id res chain seq x y z
N MET A 1 -9.61 -54.51 28.12
CA MET A 1 -10.50 -53.58 27.40
C MET A 1 -9.90 -52.19 27.51
N LYS A 2 -9.43 -51.59 26.40
CA LYS A 2 -8.90 -50.21 26.40
C LYS A 2 -10.08 -49.25 26.62
N GLY A 3 -10.06 -48.49 27.70
CA GLY A 3 -11.10 -47.51 28.00
C GLY A 3 -11.06 -46.33 27.04
N ASN A 4 -12.14 -46.13 26.29
CA ASN A 4 -12.35 -44.90 25.54
C ASN A 4 -12.66 -43.77 26.53
N ARG A 5 -11.72 -42.83 26.70
CA ARG A 5 -11.95 -41.61 27.49
C ARG A 5 -12.88 -40.71 26.69
N ALA A 6 -14.11 -40.55 27.16
CA ALA A 6 -15.02 -39.54 26.63
C ALA A 6 -14.67 -38.18 27.27
N PHE A 7 -14.51 -37.14 26.44
CA PHE A 7 -14.32 -35.76 26.90
C PHE A 7 -15.58 -35.24 27.57
N THR A 8 -15.41 -34.45 28.63
CA THR A 8 -16.54 -33.82 29.33
C THR A 8 -16.99 -32.55 28.60
N LEU A 9 -18.30 -32.24 28.66
CA LEU A 9 -18.84 -30.99 28.10
C LEU A 9 -18.21 -29.75 28.73
N ILE A 10 -17.84 -29.83 30.01
CA ILE A 10 -17.19 -28.72 30.72
C ILE A 10 -15.75 -28.48 30.25
N GLU A 11 -14.99 -29.54 29.93
CA GLU A 11 -13.66 -29.40 29.32
C GLU A 11 -13.74 -28.68 27.98
N LEU A 12 -14.71 -29.05 27.15
CA LEU A 12 -14.88 -28.41 25.84
C LEU A 12 -15.29 -26.94 25.98
N LEU A 13 -16.12 -26.59 26.95
CA LEU A 13 -16.57 -25.22 27.19
C LEU A 13 -15.41 -24.31 27.61
N VAL A 14 -14.56 -24.76 28.54
CA VAL A 14 -13.39 -23.98 28.97
C VAL A 14 -12.40 -23.78 27.81
N VAL A 15 -12.20 -24.79 26.96
CA VAL A 15 -11.32 -24.68 25.79
C VAL A 15 -11.83 -23.62 24.80
N VAL A 16 -13.13 -23.64 24.47
CA VAL A 16 -13.72 -22.63 23.55
C VAL A 16 -13.64 -21.23 24.17
N LEU A 17 -13.84 -21.10 25.48
CA LEU A 17 -13.70 -19.82 26.18
C LEU A 17 -12.27 -19.27 26.08
N ILE A 18 -11.26 -20.11 26.29
CA ILE A 18 -9.84 -19.70 26.17
C ILE A 18 -9.53 -19.30 24.73
N ILE A 19 -9.95 -20.09 23.73
CA ILE A 19 -9.74 -19.77 22.30
C ILE A 19 -10.45 -18.45 21.94
N GLY A 20 -11.65 -18.19 22.47
CA GLY A 20 -12.38 -16.95 22.25
C GLY A 20 -11.62 -15.71 22.73
N ILE A 21 -11.02 -15.77 23.92
CA ILE A 21 -10.21 -14.68 24.47
C ILE A 21 -8.95 -14.45 23.62
N LEU A 22 -8.25 -15.53 23.26
CA LEU A 22 -7.04 -15.44 22.43
C LEU A 22 -7.36 -14.87 21.04
N ALA A 23 -8.44 -15.31 20.41
CA ALA A 23 -8.87 -14.84 19.09
C ALA A 23 -9.23 -13.35 19.09
N ALA A 24 -9.89 -12.85 20.16
CA ALA A 24 -10.28 -11.45 20.27
C ALA A 24 -9.08 -10.49 20.26
N VAL A 25 -7.96 -10.87 20.87
CA VAL A 25 -6.72 -10.06 20.87
C VAL A 25 -5.88 -10.31 19.62
N ALA A 26 -5.81 -11.56 19.14
CA ALA A 26 -4.95 -11.95 18.03
C ALA A 26 -5.45 -11.42 16.66
N LEU A 27 -6.77 -11.39 16.42
CA LEU A 27 -7.33 -10.99 15.13
C LEU A 27 -6.95 -9.56 14.68
N PRO A 28 -7.15 -8.50 15.50
CA PRO A 28 -6.75 -7.15 15.09
C PRO A 28 -5.24 -6.99 14.93
N GLN A 29 -4.43 -7.72 15.70
CA GLN A 29 -2.98 -7.73 15.55
C GLN A 29 -2.56 -8.39 14.23
N TYR A 30 -3.19 -9.52 13.88
CA TYR A 30 -2.97 -10.21 12.61
C TYR A 30 -3.32 -9.33 11.41
N GLN A 31 -4.47 -8.65 11.44
CA GLN A 31 -4.88 -7.73 10.37
C GLN A 31 -3.85 -6.59 10.15
N LYS A 32 -3.32 -6.00 11.23
CA LYS A 32 -2.27 -4.99 11.14
C LYS A 32 -0.96 -5.53 10.57
N ALA A 33 -0.58 -6.75 10.95
CA ALA A 33 0.62 -7.40 10.43
C ALA A 33 0.52 -7.69 8.93
N VAL A 34 -0.64 -8.19 8.47
CA VAL A 34 -0.91 -8.41 7.04
C VAL A 34 -0.89 -7.08 6.29
N LEU A 35 -1.55 -6.04 6.80
CA LEU A 35 -1.54 -4.70 6.19
C LEU A 35 -0.11 -4.16 6.03
N LYS A 36 0.72 -4.27 7.08
CA LYS A 36 2.12 -3.84 7.03
C LYS A 36 2.92 -4.61 5.98
N ALA A 37 2.72 -5.93 5.88
CA ALA A 37 3.37 -6.74 4.85
C ALA A 37 2.97 -6.30 3.44
N ARG A 38 1.68 -6.04 3.20
CA ARG A 38 1.17 -5.53 1.92
C ARG A 38 1.75 -4.16 1.57
N LEU A 39 1.78 -3.23 2.51
CA LEU A 39 2.37 -1.91 2.27
C LEU A 39 3.87 -2.00 1.92
N SER A 40 4.64 -2.89 2.57
CA SER A 40 6.05 -3.12 2.22
C SER A 40 6.23 -3.68 0.81
N GLU A 41 5.31 -4.53 0.36
CA GLU A 41 5.29 -5.07 -1.01
C GLU A 41 5.01 -3.93 -2.01
N MET A 42 3.99 -3.12 -1.75
CA MET A 42 3.64 -1.94 -2.57
C MET A 42 4.80 -0.96 -2.71
N GLN A 43 5.52 -0.69 -1.62
CA GLN A 43 6.67 0.20 -1.62
C GLN A 43 7.73 -0.26 -2.63
N THR A 44 7.99 -1.57 -2.69
CA THR A 44 8.96 -2.17 -3.60
C THR A 44 8.47 -2.07 -5.04
N LEU A 45 7.19 -2.30 -5.27
CA LEU A 45 6.59 -2.22 -6.59
C LEU A 45 6.54 -0.80 -7.15
N VAL A 46 6.18 0.20 -6.33
CA VAL A 46 6.22 1.62 -6.74
C VAL A 46 7.63 2.03 -7.13
N LYS A 47 8.64 1.53 -6.40
CA LYS A 47 10.04 1.77 -6.76
C LYS A 47 10.36 1.18 -8.14
N SER A 48 10.06 -0.08 -8.38
CA SER A 48 10.29 -0.74 -9.68
C SER A 48 9.52 -0.06 -10.82
N LEU A 49 8.26 0.29 -10.59
CA LEU A 49 7.40 0.98 -11.54
C LEU A 49 7.99 2.34 -11.93
N ALA A 50 8.44 3.11 -10.94
CA ALA A 50 9.05 4.41 -11.17
C ALA A 50 10.42 4.31 -11.85
N ASP A 51 11.24 3.31 -11.51
CA ASP A 51 12.52 3.07 -12.18
C ASP A 51 12.31 2.73 -13.67
N ALA A 52 11.25 1.97 -13.99
CA ALA A 52 10.86 1.69 -15.36
C ALA A 52 10.31 2.94 -16.09
N GLN A 53 9.48 3.74 -15.42
CA GLN A 53 8.95 5.00 -15.96
C GLN A 53 10.09 5.99 -16.28
N GLU A 54 11.08 6.09 -15.38
CA GLU A 54 12.27 6.92 -15.59
C GLU A 54 13.10 6.42 -16.78
N SER A 55 13.30 5.10 -16.89
CA SER A 55 14.02 4.50 -18.01
C SER A 55 13.30 4.73 -19.35
N TYR A 56 11.97 4.64 -19.37
CA TYR A 56 11.15 4.93 -20.54
C TYR A 56 11.25 6.40 -20.94
N TYR A 57 11.14 7.32 -19.98
CA TYR A 57 11.27 8.75 -20.19
C TYR A 57 12.63 9.13 -20.78
N LEU A 58 13.72 8.53 -20.28
CA LEU A 58 15.07 8.75 -20.81
C LEU A 58 15.23 8.27 -22.26
N ALA A 59 14.48 7.24 -22.67
CA ALA A 59 14.54 6.68 -24.02
C ALA A 59 13.67 7.46 -25.04
N HIS A 60 12.47 7.91 -24.63
CA HIS A 60 11.47 8.49 -25.54
C HIS A 60 11.32 10.01 -25.39
N GLY A 61 11.81 10.59 -24.30
CA GLY A 61 11.63 12.02 -23.97
C GLY A 61 10.23 12.37 -23.48
N GLU A 62 9.34 11.39 -23.35
CA GLU A 62 7.98 11.52 -22.83
C GLU A 62 7.65 10.38 -21.87
N PRO A 63 6.83 10.63 -20.84
CA PRO A 63 6.47 9.61 -19.85
C PRO A 63 5.51 8.58 -20.47
N ALA A 64 5.60 7.32 -20.02
CA ALA A 64 4.68 6.30 -20.50
C ALA A 64 3.24 6.60 -20.05
N THR A 65 2.29 6.20 -20.89
CA THR A 65 0.85 6.35 -20.64
C THR A 65 0.15 5.03 -20.39
N SER A 66 0.81 3.90 -20.70
CA SER A 66 0.35 2.55 -20.42
C SER A 66 1.41 1.77 -19.64
N PHE A 67 0.96 0.77 -18.87
CA PHE A 67 1.85 -0.21 -18.26
C PHE A 67 2.52 -1.13 -19.29
N ASP A 68 1.91 -1.31 -20.47
CA ASP A 68 2.45 -2.15 -21.55
C ASP A 68 3.72 -1.56 -22.17
N ASP A 69 3.92 -0.26 -22.04
CA ASP A 69 5.11 0.45 -22.53
C ASP A 69 6.30 0.29 -21.57
N LEU A 70 6.06 -0.22 -20.36
CA LEU A 70 7.06 -0.38 -19.31
C LEU A 70 7.53 -1.83 -19.24
N ASP A 71 8.84 -2.03 -19.15
CA ASP A 71 9.46 -3.35 -18.95
C ASP A 71 9.36 -3.79 -17.48
N ILE A 72 8.13 -4.03 -17.03
CA ILE A 72 7.81 -4.45 -15.66
C ILE A 72 6.82 -5.61 -15.67
N SER A 73 6.99 -6.53 -14.73
CA SER A 73 6.08 -7.64 -14.52
C SER A 73 5.49 -7.58 -13.11
N PHE A 74 4.16 -7.65 -13.02
CA PHE A 74 3.41 -7.65 -11.77
C PHE A 74 3.12 -9.07 -11.25
N ASP A 75 4.07 -10.00 -11.41
CA ASP A 75 3.86 -11.43 -11.12
C ASP A 75 3.64 -11.74 -9.62
N SER A 76 4.17 -10.90 -8.71
CA SER A 76 4.04 -11.13 -7.25
C SER A 76 2.67 -10.72 -6.69
N MET A 77 1.95 -9.82 -7.37
CA MET A 77 0.76 -9.15 -6.83
C MET A 77 -0.55 -9.47 -7.56
N THR A 78 -0.46 -10.18 -8.69
CA THR A 78 -1.59 -10.58 -9.54
C THR A 78 -2.37 -11.79 -9.01
N ARG A 79 -2.02 -12.33 -7.83
CA ARG A 79 -2.88 -13.31 -7.16
C ARG A 79 -4.07 -12.59 -6.50
N ALA A 80 -5.09 -12.39 -7.34
CA ALA A 80 -6.46 -12.00 -7.07
C ALA A 80 -6.69 -10.50 -6.85
N THR A 81 -7.44 -9.85 -7.77
CA THR A 81 -8.51 -8.84 -7.54
C THR A 81 -8.31 -7.65 -6.58
N ASP A 82 -7.14 -7.47 -5.99
CA ASP A 82 -6.90 -6.57 -4.86
C ASP A 82 -6.16 -5.29 -5.28
N ILE A 83 -5.71 -5.22 -6.54
CA ILE A 83 -5.06 -4.05 -7.14
C ILE A 83 -5.77 -3.60 -8.40
N ALA A 84 -6.32 -2.38 -8.36
CA ALA A 84 -6.72 -1.66 -9.57
C ALA A 84 -5.47 -0.96 -10.14
N ALA A 85 -5.02 -1.37 -11.32
CA ALA A 85 -3.99 -0.65 -12.07
C ALA A 85 -4.70 0.35 -12.99
N SER A 86 -4.45 1.65 -12.80
CA SER A 86 -5.14 2.68 -13.55
C SER A 86 -4.23 3.81 -14.01
N PHE A 87 -4.65 4.51 -15.06
CA PHE A 87 -3.99 5.75 -15.47
C PHE A 87 -4.58 6.92 -14.68
N GLY A 88 -3.75 7.61 -13.92
CA GLY A 88 -4.22 8.67 -13.02
C GLY A 88 -4.91 8.16 -11.75
N MET A 89 -4.92 9.03 -10.74
CA MET A 89 -5.33 8.72 -9.37
C MET A 89 -6.83 8.48 -9.22
N ALA A 90 -7.65 9.03 -10.14
CA ALA A 90 -9.12 9.00 -10.08
C ALA A 90 -9.75 7.64 -10.44
N ASP A 91 -9.01 6.79 -11.16
CA ASP A 91 -9.54 5.54 -11.71
C ASP A 91 -9.32 4.34 -10.77
N ALA A 92 -8.56 4.52 -9.67
CA ALA A 92 -8.22 3.47 -8.71
C ALA A 92 -9.27 3.26 -7.58
N TYR A 93 -10.42 3.93 -7.62
CA TYR A 93 -11.38 3.97 -6.51
C TYR A 93 -12.32 2.75 -6.48
N THR A 94 -12.00 1.71 -5.71
CA THR A 94 -12.97 0.67 -5.31
C THR A 94 -12.94 0.38 -3.80
N LYS A 95 -14.12 0.07 -3.23
CA LYS A 95 -14.36 0.02 -1.77
C LYS A 95 -13.95 -1.34 -1.17
N GLY A 96 -12.99 -1.32 -0.25
CA GLY A 96 -12.49 -2.46 0.54
C GLY A 96 -11.13 -2.11 1.14
N ASP A 97 -10.36 -3.07 1.67
CA ASP A 97 -8.91 -2.92 1.98
C ASP A 97 -8.06 -3.08 0.70
N GLN A 98 -8.47 -2.40 -0.38
CA GLN A 98 -7.88 -2.57 -1.71
C GLN A 98 -6.75 -1.56 -1.93
N PHE A 99 -5.75 -1.96 -2.72
CA PHE A 99 -4.70 -1.07 -3.16
C PHE A 99 -4.94 -0.67 -4.62
N GLY A 100 -4.41 0.47 -5.05
CA GLY A 100 -4.45 0.88 -6.43
C GLY A 100 -3.07 1.32 -6.87
N LEU A 101 -2.60 0.83 -8.02
CA LEU A 101 -1.39 1.30 -8.67
C LEU A 101 -1.76 2.30 -9.75
N PHE A 102 -0.98 3.37 -9.87
CA PHE A 102 -1.19 4.36 -10.91
C PHE A 102 0.12 4.88 -11.49
N ILE A 103 0.05 5.20 -12.78
CA ILE A 103 1.06 5.97 -13.51
C ILE A 103 0.45 7.28 -13.99
N ASN A 104 1.27 8.34 -14.04
CA ASN A 104 0.86 9.63 -14.59
C ASN A 104 1.73 9.95 -15.81
N GLY A 105 1.07 10.03 -16.96
CA GLY A 105 1.70 10.28 -18.26
C GLY A 105 2.06 11.74 -18.50
N TRP A 106 2.16 12.58 -17.48
CA TRP A 106 2.52 13.99 -17.61
C TRP A 106 3.83 14.34 -16.88
N SER A 107 4.34 13.43 -16.03
CA SER A 107 5.29 13.82 -14.98
C SER A 107 6.13 12.68 -14.39
N ASP A 108 6.43 11.67 -15.21
CA ASP A 108 7.26 10.49 -14.85
C ASP A 108 6.91 9.85 -13.48
N LEU A 109 5.68 10.09 -13.02
CA LEU A 109 5.22 9.81 -11.67
C LEU A 109 4.54 8.46 -11.63
N SER A 110 4.89 7.70 -10.59
CA SER A 110 4.32 6.39 -10.30
C SER A 110 3.96 6.29 -8.84
N GLY A 111 2.83 5.65 -8.52
CA GLY A 111 2.39 5.52 -7.13
C GLY A 111 1.45 4.36 -6.86
N ALA A 112 1.24 4.11 -5.58
CA ALA A 112 0.30 3.15 -5.02
C ALA A 112 -0.51 3.82 -3.92
N ILE A 113 -1.83 3.67 -3.91
CA ILE A 113 -2.72 4.18 -2.85
C ILE A 113 -3.47 3.03 -2.21
N LEU A 114 -3.58 3.06 -0.89
CA LEU A 114 -4.47 2.21 -0.12
C LEU A 114 -5.83 2.90 0.02
N PHE A 115 -6.87 2.14 -0.30
CA PHE A 115 -8.26 2.46 -0.05
C PHE A 115 -8.74 1.59 1.12
N GLY A 116 -9.51 2.17 2.07
CA GLY A 116 -10.04 1.45 3.24
C GLY A 116 -9.06 1.28 4.41
N SER A 117 -9.35 0.35 5.34
CA SER A 117 -8.53 -0.03 6.51
C SER A 117 -8.22 1.01 7.61
N GLY A 118 -8.99 2.10 7.74
CA GLY A 118 -8.75 3.14 8.77
C GLY A 118 -7.61 4.10 8.44
N TYR A 119 -6.92 3.87 7.32
CA TYR A 119 -5.99 4.79 6.67
C TYR A 119 -6.50 5.12 5.26
N PRO A 120 -7.70 5.70 5.12
CA PRO A 120 -8.31 5.91 3.82
C PRO A 120 -7.49 6.92 3.02
N TYR A 121 -7.11 6.54 1.79
CA TYR A 121 -6.34 7.39 0.88
C TYR A 121 -4.97 7.75 1.42
N SER A 122 -4.19 6.73 1.78
CA SER A 122 -2.78 6.87 2.14
C SER A 122 -1.96 5.90 1.29
N GLY A 123 -0.72 6.23 0.94
CA GLY A 123 0.02 5.41 -0.01
C GLY A 123 1.45 5.84 -0.23
N PHE A 124 2.05 5.25 -1.25
CA PHE A 124 3.42 5.54 -1.67
C PHE A 124 3.40 6.19 -3.03
N ILE A 125 4.25 7.19 -3.22
CA ILE A 125 4.38 7.86 -4.49
C ILE A 125 5.87 8.11 -4.71
N LYS A 126 6.40 7.67 -5.85
CA LYS A 126 7.70 8.11 -6.33
C LYS A 126 7.45 9.21 -7.36
N TRP A 127 7.94 10.40 -7.05
CA TRP A 127 7.76 11.57 -7.88
C TRP A 127 8.94 11.75 -8.83
N GLY A 128 8.60 12.02 -10.08
CA GLY A 128 9.47 12.66 -11.07
C GLY A 128 9.62 14.16 -10.84
N HIS A 129 10.13 14.90 -11.83
CA HIS A 129 10.29 16.35 -11.70
C HIS A 129 8.93 17.06 -11.73
N TYR A 130 8.41 17.46 -10.55
CA TYR A 130 7.25 18.34 -10.44
C TYR A 130 7.67 19.79 -10.18
N PRO A 131 7.51 20.71 -11.15
CA PRO A 131 7.85 22.10 -10.98
C PRO A 131 7.05 22.72 -9.82
N GLY A 132 7.76 23.40 -8.89
CA GLY A 132 7.13 24.14 -7.80
C GLY A 132 6.77 23.33 -6.55
N THR A 133 7.37 22.15 -6.37
CA THR A 133 7.31 21.36 -5.13
C THR A 133 8.68 21.26 -4.46
N ASN A 134 8.72 20.99 -3.16
CA ASN A 134 9.94 20.67 -2.40
C ASN A 134 10.34 19.20 -2.51
N ILE A 135 9.58 18.44 -3.28
CA ILE A 135 9.79 17.03 -3.58
C ILE A 135 10.97 16.90 -4.55
N LYS A 136 11.90 15.99 -4.23
CA LYS A 136 13.12 15.79 -4.99
C LYS A 136 12.99 14.56 -5.88
N PRO A 137 13.47 14.63 -7.13
CA PRO A 137 13.49 13.46 -8.01
C PRO A 137 14.34 12.34 -7.40
N GLY A 138 13.96 11.10 -7.69
CA GLY A 138 14.69 9.89 -7.26
C GLY A 138 14.43 9.46 -5.80
N LYS A 139 13.63 10.20 -5.04
CA LYS A 139 13.23 9.81 -3.68
C LYS A 139 11.82 9.23 -3.65
N LEU A 140 11.60 8.31 -2.73
CA LEU A 140 10.29 7.70 -2.50
C LEU A 140 9.58 8.46 -1.37
N TYR A 141 8.34 8.84 -1.63
CA TYR A 141 7.52 9.59 -0.69
C TYR A 141 6.33 8.74 -0.26
N CYS A 142 5.92 8.91 0.99
CA CYS A 142 4.65 8.42 1.48
C CYS A 142 3.66 9.60 1.49
N ALA A 143 2.46 9.40 0.99
CA ALA A 143 1.45 10.44 0.86
C ALA A 143 0.19 10.08 1.64
N GLU A 144 -0.40 11.08 2.29
CA GLU A 144 -1.69 10.98 2.95
C GLU A 144 -2.62 12.05 2.36
N PHE A 145 -3.84 11.65 2.01
CA PHE A 145 -4.81 12.54 1.37
C PHE A 145 -6.01 12.76 2.29
N PHE A 146 -6.59 13.96 2.23
CA PHE A 146 -7.75 14.43 3.00
C PHE A 146 -7.52 14.57 4.52
N SER A 147 -6.67 13.76 5.14
CA SER A 147 -6.38 13.81 6.57
C SER A 147 -5.03 13.18 6.92
N GLN A 148 -4.35 13.71 7.94
CA GLN A 148 -3.14 13.11 8.50
C GLN A 148 -3.49 11.90 9.37
N THR A 149 -3.65 10.75 8.74
CA THR A 149 -3.90 9.46 9.40
C THR A 149 -2.67 8.97 10.20
N GLY A 150 -1.49 9.50 9.86
CA GLY A 150 -0.21 9.17 10.48
C GLY A 150 0.28 7.78 10.11
N LEU A 151 -0.20 7.19 9.02
CA LEU A 151 0.34 5.99 8.42
C LEU A 151 1.83 6.16 8.10
N CYS A 152 2.20 7.26 7.44
CA CYS A 152 3.56 7.51 6.99
C CYS A 152 4.54 7.64 8.16
N GLU A 153 4.18 8.43 9.19
CA GLU A 153 5.01 8.60 10.38
C GLU A 153 5.10 7.31 11.22
N LYS A 154 3.96 6.66 11.49
CA LYS A 154 3.91 5.50 12.42
C LYS A 154 4.49 4.22 11.83
N PHE A 155 4.35 3.99 10.53
CA PHE A 155 4.81 2.75 9.89
C PHE A 155 6.19 2.87 9.26
N TYR A 156 6.57 4.06 8.77
CA TYR A 156 7.78 4.26 7.97
C TYR A 156 8.79 5.22 8.59
N ASN A 157 8.47 5.84 9.74
CA ASN A 157 9.31 6.87 10.35
C ASN A 157 9.64 7.99 9.34
N ALA A 158 8.69 8.28 8.45
CA ALA A 158 8.82 9.26 7.39
C ALA A 158 8.63 10.68 7.95
N THR A 159 9.28 11.67 7.36
CA THR A 159 9.23 13.07 7.82
C THR A 159 8.40 13.92 6.87
N LEU A 160 7.47 14.72 7.40
CA LEU A 160 6.66 15.64 6.58
C LEU A 160 7.57 16.66 5.87
N VAL A 161 7.49 16.72 4.54
CA VAL A 161 8.26 17.65 3.70
C VAL A 161 7.39 18.73 3.09
N GLU A 162 6.16 18.39 2.71
CA GLU A 162 5.27 19.33 2.04
C GLU A 162 3.80 19.08 2.38
N THR A 163 3.01 20.14 2.36
CA THR A 163 1.55 20.09 2.48
C THR A 163 0.92 20.95 1.40
N ARG A 164 0.05 20.38 0.57
CA ARG A 164 -0.68 21.08 -0.48
C ARG A 164 -2.18 20.84 -0.32
N GLY A 165 -2.88 21.80 0.26
CA GLY A 165 -4.32 21.68 0.51
C GLY A 165 -4.62 20.48 1.40
N THR A 166 -5.19 19.43 0.81
CA THR A 166 -5.55 18.17 1.49
C THR A 166 -4.49 17.07 1.36
N GLU A 167 -3.36 17.34 0.73
CA GLU A 167 -2.30 16.37 0.47
C GLU A 167 -1.11 16.61 1.38
N TYR A 168 -0.64 15.55 2.04
CA TYR A 168 0.50 15.56 2.95
C TYR A 168 1.57 14.62 2.43
N TYR A 169 2.76 15.16 2.17
CA TYR A 169 3.87 14.43 1.58
C TYR A 169 4.98 14.23 2.60
N TYR A 170 5.33 12.97 2.83
CA TYR A 170 6.36 12.54 3.78
C TYR A 170 7.52 11.92 3.02
N GLU A 171 8.73 12.39 3.28
CA GLU A 171 9.94 11.76 2.78
C GLU A 171 10.27 10.53 3.61
N MET A 172 10.44 9.40 2.94
CA MET A 172 10.89 8.17 3.59
C MET A 172 12.42 8.16 3.76
N PRO A 173 12.94 7.48 4.79
CA PRO A 173 14.37 7.35 5.04
C PRO A 173 15.14 6.61 3.94
#